data_AF-A0A4R9ALU3-F1
#
_entry.id   AF-A0A4R9ALU3-F1
#
_cell.length_a   1.000
_cell.length_b   1.000
_cell.length_c   1.000
_cell.angle_alpha   90.00
_cell.angle_beta   90.00
_cell.angle_gamma   90.00
#
_symmetry.space_group_name_H-M   'P 1'
#
loop_
_entity.id
_entity.type
_entity.pdbx_description
1 polymer ?
#
loop_
_entity_poly.entity_id
_entity_poly.type
_entity_poly.pdbx_seq_one_letter_code
_entity_poly.pdbx_strand_id
1 'polypeptide(L)'
;MTHAHPLHVDLEVACLCCLAPQPFHFTSLSDQVVCVLCVHHIGAEKSERRDLEHVRMWAARCTANQTMHDAYIAETDALLVARDTDLTDLRGQVAELRALVAGQFSAGIDGVRGLLQNDLIKRAERNTELARRQIDWAMAGLWRVATLHHDDPAAKCSCGRTAGTCSESTAIDSLRQALGDWEKKNVALLQGGRRHGLPPEHPAVLAQRIR
;
A
#
# COMPACT_ATOMS: atom_id res chain seq x y z
N MET A 1 52.65 -40.10 43.06
CA MET A 1 51.68 -38.99 43.16
C MET A 1 50.32 -39.60 43.39
N THR A 2 49.56 -39.11 44.38
CA THR A 2 48.20 -39.57 44.66
C THR A 2 47.19 -38.63 44.00
N HIS A 3 46.20 -39.17 43.28
CA HIS A 3 45.15 -38.35 42.67
C HIS A 3 43.99 -38.10 43.64
N ALA A 4 43.18 -37.07 43.36
CA ALA A 4 42.01 -36.72 44.16
C ALA A 4 40.68 -37.27 43.58
N HIS A 5 40.73 -38.10 42.54
CA HIS A 5 39.54 -38.68 41.93
C HIS A 5 38.84 -39.72 42.83
N PRO A 6 37.50 -39.79 42.82
CA PRO A 6 36.76 -40.77 43.61
C PRO A 6 37.05 -42.21 43.15
N LEU A 7 37.05 -43.14 44.10
CA LEU A 7 37.34 -44.55 43.88
C LEU A 7 36.07 -45.34 43.55
N HIS A 8 36.22 -46.42 42.79
CA HIS A 8 35.17 -47.37 42.39
C HIS A 8 34.01 -46.74 41.60
N VAL A 9 34.29 -45.66 40.87
CA VAL A 9 33.35 -44.97 39.98
C VAL A 9 34.02 -44.76 38.63
N ASP A 10 33.27 -44.96 37.55
CA ASP A 10 33.73 -44.66 36.19
C ASP A 10 33.69 -43.14 35.94
N LEU A 11 34.82 -42.59 35.53
CA LEU A 11 35.00 -41.15 35.32
C LEU A 11 35.67 -40.88 33.98
N GLU A 12 35.28 -39.80 33.31
CA GLU A 12 36.09 -39.24 32.24
C GLU A 12 37.11 -38.26 32.82
N VAL A 13 38.39 -38.60 32.70
CA VAL A 13 39.51 -37.77 33.18
C VAL A 13 40.55 -37.63 32.08
N ALA A 14 41.16 -36.45 31.99
CA ALA A 14 42.27 -36.23 31.07
C ALA A 14 43.51 -37.01 31.52
N CYS A 15 44.06 -37.84 30.63
CA CYS A 15 45.33 -38.52 30.84
C CYS A 15 46.43 -37.49 31.15
N LEU A 16 47.19 -37.65 32.23
CA LEU A 16 48.28 -36.72 32.58
C LEU A 16 49.42 -36.69 31.55
N CYS A 17 49.51 -37.72 30.70
CA CYS A 17 50.55 -37.83 29.69
C CYS A 17 50.17 -37.10 28.39
N CYS A 18 49.01 -37.40 27.80
CA CYS A 18 48.60 -36.87 26.50
C CYS A 18 47.43 -35.86 26.56
N LEU A 19 46.88 -35.62 27.75
CA LEU A 19 45.72 -34.77 28.03
C LEU A 19 44.42 -35.16 27.31
N ALA A 20 44.40 -36.31 26.64
CA ALA A 20 43.18 -36.84 26.04
C ALA A 20 42.21 -37.28 27.16
N PRO A 21 40.93 -36.88 27.11
CA PRO A 21 39.91 -37.38 28.02
C PRO A 21 39.71 -38.87 27.74
N GLN A 22 39.73 -39.68 28.79
CA GLN A 22 39.58 -41.14 28.73
C GLN A 22 38.75 -41.63 29.91
N PRO A 23 38.03 -42.74 29.76
CA PRO A 23 37.38 -43.39 30.89
C PRO A 23 38.43 -44.01 31.82
N PHE A 24 38.31 -43.74 33.11
CA PHE A 24 39.12 -44.34 34.18
C PHE A 24 38.22 -44.92 35.26
N HIS A 25 38.66 -46.04 35.84
CA HIS A 25 38.07 -46.65 37.03
C HIS A 25 39.18 -46.85 38.07
N PHE A 26 39.24 -45.97 39.06
CA PHE A 26 40.28 -46.00 40.09
C PHE A 26 39.88 -46.91 41.25
N THR A 27 40.75 -47.83 41.63
CA THR A 27 40.56 -48.74 42.77
C THR A 27 41.44 -48.37 43.97
N SER A 28 42.45 -47.53 43.75
CA SER A 28 43.35 -47.00 44.77
C SER A 28 43.71 -45.54 44.48
N LEU A 29 43.97 -44.75 45.52
CA LEU A 29 44.49 -43.36 45.39
C LEU A 29 45.90 -43.29 44.78
N SER A 30 46.59 -44.43 44.70
CA SER A 30 47.90 -44.56 44.06
C SER A 30 47.84 -44.93 42.58
N ASP A 31 46.64 -45.16 42.03
CA ASP A 31 46.49 -45.53 40.63
C ASP A 31 47.00 -44.40 39.73
N GLN A 32 47.58 -44.74 38.58
CA GLN A 32 48.15 -43.74 37.69
C GLN A 32 47.07 -43.20 36.75
N VAL A 33 46.96 -41.86 36.67
CA VAL A 33 46.05 -41.18 35.74
C VAL A 33 46.70 -41.10 34.35
N VAL A 34 47.04 -42.26 33.79
CA VAL A 34 47.68 -42.40 32.47
C VAL A 34 46.93 -43.45 31.67
N CYS A 35 46.51 -43.10 30.46
CA CYS A 35 45.72 -44.01 29.62
C CYS A 35 46.55 -45.20 29.15
N VAL A 36 45.88 -46.28 28.75
CA VAL A 36 46.51 -47.54 28.30
C VAL A 36 47.57 -47.32 27.22
N LEU A 37 47.35 -46.35 26.33
CA LEU A 37 48.29 -46.00 25.25
C LEU A 37 49.56 -45.30 25.76
N CYS A 38 49.53 -44.70 26.94
CA CYS A 38 50.64 -43.94 27.50
C CYS A 38 51.34 -44.65 28.67
N VAL A 39 50.77 -45.74 29.20
CA VAL A 39 51.36 -46.51 30.32
C VAL A 39 52.78 -46.97 30.00
N HIS A 40 53.09 -47.29 28.75
CA HIS A 40 54.44 -47.75 28.36
C HIS A 40 55.52 -46.65 28.41
N HIS A 41 55.12 -45.37 28.52
CA HIS A 41 56.01 -44.22 28.66
C HIS A 41 56.48 -43.96 30.09
N ILE A 42 56.02 -44.76 31.06
CA ILE A 42 56.32 -44.56 32.47
C ILE A 42 57.70 -45.16 32.79
N GLY A 43 58.60 -44.34 33.32
CA GLY A 43 59.99 -44.67 33.66
C GLY A 43 60.98 -43.53 33.33
N ALA A 44 62.11 -43.48 34.04
CA ALA A 44 63.08 -42.38 33.92
C ALA A 44 63.80 -42.32 32.56
N GLU A 45 63.89 -43.45 31.85
CA GLU A 45 64.66 -43.58 30.60
C GLU A 45 63.81 -43.47 29.31
N LYS A 46 62.56 -42.98 29.42
CA LYS A 46 61.57 -43.04 28.31
C LYS A 46 60.98 -41.69 27.88
N SER A 47 61.50 -40.57 28.39
CA SER A 47 61.00 -39.22 28.09
C SER A 47 61.14 -38.84 26.63
N GLU A 48 62.31 -39.06 26.01
CA GLU A 48 62.56 -38.71 24.61
C GLU A 48 61.65 -39.48 23.64
N ARG A 49 61.46 -40.77 23.89
CA ARG A 49 60.54 -41.61 23.10
C ARG A 49 59.10 -41.13 23.23
N ARG A 50 58.64 -40.83 24.45
CA ARG A 50 57.31 -40.27 24.71
C ARG A 50 57.08 -38.98 23.92
N ASP A 51 58.04 -38.07 23.99
CA ASP A 51 57.91 -36.75 23.38
C ASP A 51 57.87 -36.87 21.86
N LEU A 52 58.68 -37.75 21.25
CA LEU A 52 58.63 -38.05 19.82
C LEU A 52 57.28 -38.67 19.39
N GLU A 53 56.75 -39.63 20.15
CA GLU A 53 55.46 -40.25 19.86
C GLU A 53 54.31 -39.25 19.98
N HIS A 54 54.35 -38.36 20.97
CA HIS A 54 53.38 -37.28 21.11
C HIS A 54 53.47 -36.29 19.95
N VAL A 55 54.67 -35.83 19.57
CA VAL A 55 54.83 -34.90 18.43
C VAL A 55 54.23 -35.51 17.16
N ARG A 56 54.45 -36.81 16.91
CA ARG A 56 53.85 -37.51 15.77
C ARG A 56 52.32 -37.56 15.86
N MET A 57 51.77 -37.89 17.03
CA MET A 57 50.32 -37.90 17.26
C MET A 57 49.70 -36.52 17.05
N TRP A 58 50.31 -35.47 17.62
CA TRP A 58 49.83 -34.10 17.48
C TRP A 58 49.91 -33.63 16.04
N ALA A 59 51.00 -33.91 15.32
CA ALA A 59 51.12 -33.61 13.90
C ALA A 59 50.01 -34.28 13.09
N ALA A 60 49.77 -35.59 13.31
CA ALA A 60 48.70 -36.32 12.64
C ALA A 60 47.31 -35.73 12.93
N ARG A 61 47.04 -35.36 14.19
CA ARG A 61 45.77 -34.73 14.58
C ARG A 61 45.61 -33.34 13.97
N CYS A 62 46.68 -32.54 13.93
CA CYS A 62 46.66 -31.23 13.29
C CYS A 62 46.36 -31.35 11.80
N THR A 63 47.01 -32.28 11.09
CA THR A 63 46.73 -32.53 9.67
C THR A 63 45.29 -32.99 9.45
N ALA A 64 44.79 -33.94 10.26
CA ALA A 64 43.41 -34.40 10.16
C ALA A 64 42.40 -33.26 10.38
N ASN A 65 42.64 -32.41 11.39
CA ASN A 65 41.80 -31.25 11.68
C ASN A 65 41.84 -30.22 10.54
N GLN A 66 43.02 -29.97 9.95
CA GLN A 66 43.16 -29.08 8.79
C GLN A 66 42.38 -29.61 7.60
N THR A 67 42.52 -30.90 7.26
CA THR A 67 41.76 -31.51 6.16
C THR A 67 40.25 -31.43 6.39
N MET A 68 39.77 -31.66 7.62
CA MET A 68 38.34 -31.51 7.94
C MET A 68 37.89 -30.05 7.83
N HIS A 69 38.72 -29.10 8.27
CA HIS A 69 38.40 -27.68 8.19
C HIS A 69 38.37 -27.20 6.73
N ASP A 70 39.32 -27.62 5.91
CA ASP A 70 39.38 -27.28 4.48
C ASP A 70 38.15 -27.84 3.75
N ALA A 71 37.74 -29.07 4.06
CA ALA A 71 36.53 -29.68 3.51
C ALA A 71 35.27 -28.90 3.93
N TYR A 72 35.18 -28.50 5.20
CA TYR A 72 34.07 -27.69 5.71
C TYR A 72 34.00 -26.31 5.02
N ILE A 73 35.14 -25.64 4.83
CA ILE A 73 35.20 -24.36 4.10
C ILE A 73 34.72 -24.56 2.67
N ALA A 74 35.23 -25.57 1.97
CA ALA A 74 34.86 -25.84 0.58
C ALA A 74 33.35 -26.13 0.43
N GLU A 75 32.76 -26.90 1.35
CA GLU A 75 31.32 -27.16 1.36
C GLU A 75 30.52 -25.88 1.64
N THR A 76 30.95 -25.07 2.60
CA THR A 76 30.28 -23.82 2.97
C THR A 76 30.32 -22.81 1.82
N ASP A 77 31.47 -22.67 1.15
CA ASP A 77 31.63 -21.78 0.00
C ASP A 77 30.74 -22.22 -1.17
N ALA A 78 30.66 -23.52 -1.44
CA ALA A 78 29.76 -24.06 -2.45
C ALA A 78 28.28 -23.75 -2.15
N LEU A 79 27.87 -23.85 -0.88
CA LEU A 79 26.53 -23.49 -0.43
C LEU A 79 26.26 -21.99 -0.59
N LEU A 80 27.22 -21.12 -0.26
CA LEU A 80 27.08 -19.68 -0.43
C LEU A 80 26.88 -19.29 -1.90
N VAL A 81 27.69 -19.85 -2.80
CA VAL A 81 27.55 -19.63 -4.26
C VAL A 81 26.18 -20.09 -4.77
N ALA A 82 25.70 -21.25 -4.32
CA ALA A 82 24.37 -21.75 -4.69
C ALA A 82 23.26 -20.79 -4.21
N ARG A 83 23.37 -20.29 -2.97
CA ARG A 83 22.39 -19.33 -2.41
C ARG A 83 22.42 -17.98 -3.11
N ASP A 84 23.59 -17.47 -3.49
CA ASP A 84 23.70 -16.22 -4.23
C ASP A 84 23.08 -16.34 -5.64
N THR A 85 23.19 -17.52 -6.26
CA THR A 85 22.53 -17.82 -7.53
C THR A 85 21.01 -17.81 -7.35
N ASP A 86 20.47 -18.55 -6.37
CA ASP A 86 19.04 -18.56 -6.04
C ASP A 86 18.49 -17.14 -5.76
N LEU A 87 19.23 -16.33 -5.00
CA LEU A 87 18.84 -14.96 -4.67
C LEU A 87 18.82 -14.06 -5.91
N THR A 88 19.76 -14.25 -6.84
CA THR A 88 19.81 -13.50 -8.09
C THR A 88 18.61 -13.85 -8.97
N ASP A 89 18.27 -15.12 -9.08
CA ASP A 89 17.12 -15.60 -9.84
C ASP A 89 15.80 -15.08 -9.24
N LEU A 90 15.64 -15.15 -7.91
CA LEU A 90 14.47 -14.61 -7.22
C LEU A 90 14.33 -13.09 -7.41
N ARG A 91 15.44 -12.35 -7.36
CA ARG A 91 15.43 -10.90 -7.65
C ARG A 91 15.03 -10.62 -9.10
N GLY A 92 15.47 -11.45 -10.04
CA GLY A 92 15.04 -11.39 -11.44
C GLY A 92 13.54 -11.60 -11.60
N GLN A 93 12.99 -12.65 -11.00
CA GLN A 93 11.54 -12.94 -11.02
C GLN A 93 10.72 -11.80 -10.38
N VAL A 94 11.18 -11.26 -9.26
CA VAL A 94 10.52 -10.11 -8.61
C VAL A 94 10.55 -8.88 -9.52
N ALA A 95 11.65 -8.63 -10.22
CA ALA A 95 11.76 -7.52 -11.16
C ALA A 95 10.81 -7.70 -12.36
N GLU A 96 10.73 -8.91 -12.91
CA GLU A 96 9.80 -9.25 -14.00
C GLU A 96 8.34 -9.10 -13.58
N LEU A 97 7.96 -9.65 -12.42
CA LEU A 97 6.60 -9.50 -11.89
C LEU A 97 6.26 -8.03 -11.62
N ARG A 98 7.20 -7.25 -11.09
CA ARG A 98 7.01 -5.80 -10.90
C ARG A 98 6.80 -5.10 -12.24
N ALA A 99 7.55 -5.45 -13.27
CA ALA A 99 7.40 -4.88 -14.60
C ALA A 99 6.06 -5.25 -15.24
N LEU A 100 5.62 -6.51 -15.11
CA LEU A 100 4.32 -6.97 -15.58
C LEU A 100 3.17 -6.24 -14.89
N VAL A 101 3.23 -6.11 -13.56
CA VAL A 101 2.25 -5.38 -12.75
C VAL A 101 2.24 -3.90 -13.14
N ALA A 102 3.40 -3.25 -13.20
CA ALA A 102 3.49 -1.84 -13.60
C ALA A 102 2.98 -1.63 -15.03
N GLY A 103 3.28 -2.54 -15.96
CA GLY A 103 2.78 -2.53 -17.34
C GLY A 103 1.26 -2.71 -17.43
N GLN A 104 0.67 -3.62 -16.65
CA GLN A 104 -0.77 -3.85 -16.64
C GLN A 104 -1.56 -2.70 -16.02
N PHE A 105 -1.04 -2.05 -14.97
CA PHE A 105 -1.73 -0.95 -14.31
C PHE A 105 -1.51 0.42 -14.96
N SER A 106 -0.35 0.65 -15.61
CA SER A 106 -0.12 1.89 -16.37
C SER A 106 -0.98 1.97 -17.64
N ALA A 107 -1.28 0.85 -18.30
CA ALA A 107 -2.12 0.84 -19.50
C ALA A 107 -3.64 0.88 -19.20
N GLY A 108 -4.08 0.43 -18.02
CA GLY A 108 -5.50 0.22 -17.72
C GLY A 108 -6.19 1.30 -16.87
N ILE A 109 -5.47 1.99 -15.99
CA ILE A 109 -6.12 2.86 -14.98
C ILE A 109 -6.42 4.26 -15.52
N ASP A 110 -5.52 4.86 -16.29
CA ASP A 110 -5.70 6.25 -16.73
C ASP A 110 -6.80 6.40 -17.79
N GLY A 111 -6.93 5.41 -18.70
CA GLY A 111 -8.02 5.38 -19.68
C GLY A 111 -9.39 5.22 -19.03
N VAL A 112 -9.54 4.27 -18.11
CA VAL A 112 -10.83 4.01 -17.44
C VAL A 112 -11.19 5.14 -16.47
N ARG A 113 -10.22 5.69 -15.73
CA ARG A 113 -10.44 6.84 -14.84
C ARG A 113 -10.88 8.08 -15.63
N GLY A 114 -10.22 8.36 -16.76
CA GLY A 114 -10.60 9.47 -17.63
C GLY A 114 -12.01 9.30 -18.23
N LEU A 115 -12.38 8.08 -18.63
CA LEU A 115 -13.73 7.80 -19.14
C LEU A 115 -14.80 7.95 -18.05
N LEU A 116 -14.56 7.43 -16.84
CA LEU A 116 -15.49 7.54 -15.72
C LEU A 116 -15.66 8.99 -15.24
N GLN A 117 -14.57 9.76 -15.16
CA GLN A 117 -14.64 11.18 -14.82
C GLN A 117 -15.43 11.96 -15.87
N ASN A 118 -15.21 11.71 -17.16
CA ASN A 118 -15.96 12.35 -18.23
C ASN A 118 -17.46 12.00 -18.19
N ASP A 119 -17.82 10.75 -17.88
CA ASP A 119 -19.22 10.34 -17.82
C ASP A 119 -19.95 10.94 -16.61
N LEU A 120 -19.28 11.04 -15.45
CA LEU A 120 -19.83 11.72 -14.29
C LEU A 120 -20.06 13.21 -14.55
N ILE A 121 -19.10 13.88 -15.18
CA ILE A 121 -19.22 15.30 -15.56
C ILE A 121 -20.39 15.48 -16.55
N LYS A 122 -20.45 14.67 -17.62
CA LYS A 122 -21.54 14.74 -18.61
C LYS A 122 -22.92 14.53 -18.00
N ARG A 123 -23.06 13.60 -17.03
CA ARG A 123 -24.32 13.37 -16.32
C ARG A 123 -24.70 14.55 -15.43
N ALA A 124 -23.74 15.11 -14.69
CA ALA A 124 -23.96 16.27 -13.85
C ALA A 124 -24.36 17.51 -14.67
N GLU A 125 -23.70 17.76 -15.79
CA GLU A 125 -24.03 18.84 -16.72
C GLU A 125 -25.44 18.69 -17.30
N ARG A 126 -25.80 17.48 -17.73
CA ARG A 126 -27.14 17.18 -18.25
C ARG A 126 -28.22 17.41 -17.20
N ASN A 127 -28.01 16.95 -15.97
CA ASN A 127 -28.96 17.16 -14.87
C ASN A 127 -29.12 18.64 -14.54
N THR A 128 -28.02 19.39 -14.52
CA THR A 128 -28.04 20.85 -14.28
C THR A 128 -28.79 21.58 -15.40
N GLU A 129 -28.57 21.21 -16.65
CA GLU A 129 -29.29 21.78 -17.80
C GLU A 129 -30.79 21.48 -17.75
N LEU A 130 -31.18 20.24 -17.41
CA LEU A 130 -32.59 19.88 -17.25
C LEU A 130 -33.26 20.66 -16.10
N ALA A 131 -32.59 20.79 -14.96
CA ALA A 131 -33.09 21.58 -13.84
C ALA A 131 -33.26 23.06 -14.23
N ARG A 132 -32.31 23.64 -14.97
CA ARG A 132 -32.41 25.01 -15.50
C ARG A 132 -33.62 25.16 -16.43
N ARG A 133 -33.87 24.19 -17.32
CA ARG A 133 -35.04 24.20 -18.21
C ARG A 133 -36.36 24.15 -17.44
N GLN A 134 -36.43 23.36 -16.37
CA GLN A 134 -37.62 23.30 -15.52
C GLN A 134 -37.87 24.62 -14.78
N ILE A 135 -36.81 25.25 -14.26
CA ILE A 135 -36.90 26.57 -13.64
C ILE A 135 -37.37 27.60 -14.66
N ASP A 136 -36.77 27.63 -15.86
CA ASP A 136 -37.18 28.54 -16.94
C ASP A 136 -38.66 28.35 -17.30
N TRP A 137 -39.14 27.11 -17.40
CA TRP A 137 -40.53 26.80 -17.68
C TRP A 137 -41.47 27.28 -16.57
N ALA A 138 -41.10 27.09 -15.30
CA ALA A 138 -41.89 27.55 -14.16
C ALA A 138 -41.95 29.09 -14.11
N MET A 139 -40.82 29.76 -14.30
CA MET A 139 -40.73 31.23 -14.31
C MET A 139 -41.48 31.85 -15.49
N ALA A 140 -41.44 31.21 -16.66
CA ALA A 140 -42.28 31.56 -17.81
C ALA A 140 -43.78 31.45 -17.48
N GLY A 141 -44.19 30.41 -16.75
CA GLY A 141 -45.56 30.25 -16.25
C GLY A 141 -45.95 31.37 -15.27
N LEU A 142 -45.09 31.67 -14.30
CA LEU A 142 -45.31 32.76 -13.34
C LEU A 142 -45.40 34.12 -14.03
N TRP A 143 -44.58 34.36 -15.06
CA TRP A 143 -44.64 35.58 -15.86
C TRP A 143 -45.99 35.71 -16.59
N ARG A 144 -46.53 34.62 -17.16
CA ARG A 144 -47.87 34.64 -17.77
C ARG A 144 -48.96 34.97 -16.76
N VAL A 145 -48.88 34.41 -15.56
CA VAL A 145 -49.83 34.75 -14.50
C VAL A 145 -49.68 36.22 -14.13
N ALA A 146 -48.46 36.68 -13.88
CA ALA A 146 -48.18 38.07 -13.52
C ALA A 146 -48.70 39.06 -14.58
N THR A 147 -48.53 38.78 -15.87
CA THR A 147 -49.02 39.66 -16.95
C THR A 147 -50.54 39.75 -17.05
N LEU A 148 -51.29 38.76 -16.55
CA LEU A 148 -52.75 38.81 -16.43
C LEU A 148 -53.22 39.71 -15.26
N HIS A 149 -52.30 40.13 -14.40
CA HIS A 149 -52.50 41.09 -13.32
C HIS A 149 -51.78 42.38 -13.69
N HIS A 150 -52.53 43.45 -13.99
CA HIS A 150 -51.90 44.75 -14.20
C HIS A 150 -51.30 45.24 -12.87
N ASP A 151 -50.03 45.66 -12.91
CA ASP A 151 -49.30 46.23 -11.76
C ASP A 151 -49.75 47.65 -11.39
N ASP A 152 -50.78 48.17 -12.07
CA ASP A 152 -51.41 49.43 -11.73
C ASP A 152 -52.42 49.19 -10.58
N PRO A 153 -52.25 49.82 -9.41
CA PRO A 153 -53.16 49.67 -8.28
C PRO A 153 -54.61 50.08 -8.59
N ALA A 154 -54.83 50.89 -9.64
CA ALA A 154 -56.17 51.27 -10.12
C ALA A 154 -56.72 50.32 -11.20
N ALA A 155 -55.89 49.46 -11.80
CA ALA A 155 -56.32 48.51 -12.81
C ALA A 155 -56.93 47.26 -12.17
N LYS A 156 -58.04 46.80 -12.76
CA LYS A 156 -58.65 45.53 -12.38
C LYS A 156 -57.92 44.39 -13.07
N CYS A 157 -57.64 43.33 -12.32
CA CYS A 157 -57.22 42.06 -12.87
C CYS A 157 -58.30 41.51 -13.83
N SER A 158 -57.93 40.56 -14.69
CA SER A 158 -58.86 39.71 -15.44
C SER A 158 -59.95 39.04 -14.58
N CYS A 159 -59.73 38.84 -13.27
CA CYS A 159 -60.76 38.37 -12.32
C CYS A 159 -61.67 39.47 -11.75
N GLY A 160 -61.51 40.74 -12.19
CA GLY A 160 -62.31 41.90 -11.82
C GLY A 160 -61.92 42.59 -10.51
N ARG A 161 -60.92 42.07 -9.78
CA ARG A 161 -60.44 42.60 -8.49
C ARG A 161 -59.14 43.40 -8.64
N THR A 162 -58.86 44.31 -7.71
CA THR A 162 -57.59 45.05 -7.67
C THR A 162 -56.46 44.15 -7.15
N ALA A 163 -55.21 44.48 -7.47
CA ALA A 163 -54.03 43.66 -7.13
C ALA A 163 -53.92 43.29 -5.63
N GLY A 164 -54.37 44.19 -4.73
CA GLY A 164 -54.36 43.96 -3.28
C GLY A 164 -55.50 43.07 -2.76
N THR A 165 -56.51 42.75 -3.57
CA THR A 165 -57.67 41.92 -3.19
C THR A 165 -57.79 40.62 -4.02
N CYS A 166 -56.83 40.39 -4.91
CA CYS A 166 -56.75 39.22 -5.78
C CYS A 166 -55.83 38.16 -5.16
N SER A 167 -56.39 36.99 -4.86
CA SER A 167 -55.67 35.85 -4.26
C SER A 167 -54.49 35.38 -5.11
N GLU A 168 -54.63 35.40 -6.43
CA GLU A 168 -53.60 34.99 -7.39
C GLU A 168 -52.43 35.98 -7.38
N SER A 169 -52.71 37.28 -7.31
CA SER A 169 -51.70 38.34 -7.16
C SER A 169 -50.96 38.23 -5.83
N THR A 170 -51.68 37.96 -4.72
CA THR A 170 -51.06 37.74 -3.40
C THR A 170 -50.17 36.48 -3.40
N ALA A 171 -50.57 35.41 -4.09
CA ALA A 171 -49.81 34.16 -4.13
C ALA A 171 -48.46 34.31 -4.83
N ILE A 172 -48.36 35.17 -5.85
CA ILE A 172 -47.12 35.40 -6.59
C ILE A 172 -46.26 36.54 -6.01
N ASP A 173 -46.77 37.29 -5.03
CA ASP A 173 -46.16 38.53 -4.55
C ASP A 173 -44.73 38.30 -4.01
N SER A 174 -44.56 37.23 -3.23
CA SER A 174 -43.25 36.81 -2.70
C SER A 174 -42.21 36.44 -3.77
N LEU A 175 -42.66 36.15 -5.00
CA LEU A 175 -41.81 35.73 -6.12
C LEU A 175 -41.54 36.87 -7.11
N ARG A 176 -42.18 38.05 -6.97
CA ARG A 176 -42.07 39.16 -7.93
C ARG A 176 -40.63 39.63 -8.16
N GLN A 177 -39.84 39.74 -7.10
CA GLN A 177 -38.45 40.16 -7.22
C GLN A 177 -37.62 39.12 -8.00
N ALA A 178 -37.74 37.85 -7.64
CA ALA A 178 -37.06 36.75 -8.34
C ALA A 178 -37.49 36.64 -9.81
N LEU A 179 -38.77 36.91 -10.10
CA LEU A 179 -39.32 36.96 -11.45
C LEU A 179 -38.73 38.11 -12.27
N GLY A 180 -38.66 39.31 -11.70
CA GLY A 180 -38.05 40.46 -12.36
C GLY A 180 -36.56 40.28 -12.63
N ASP A 181 -35.82 39.69 -11.70
CA ASP A 181 -34.40 39.40 -11.88
C ASP A 181 -34.16 38.32 -12.94
N TRP A 182 -34.99 37.27 -12.94
CA TRP A 182 -34.98 36.24 -13.99
C TRP A 182 -35.32 36.83 -15.37
N GLU A 183 -36.33 37.71 -15.46
CA GLU A 183 -36.74 38.34 -16.72
C GLU A 183 -35.61 39.20 -17.28
N LYS A 184 -35.05 40.12 -16.49
CA LYS A 184 -33.91 40.98 -16.89
C LYS A 184 -32.75 40.16 -17.40
N LYS A 185 -32.37 39.09 -16.68
CA LYS A 185 -31.29 38.18 -17.08
C LYS A 185 -31.59 37.53 -18.43
N ASN A 186 -32.82 37.05 -18.64
CA ASN A 186 -33.18 36.35 -19.87
C ASN A 186 -33.35 37.30 -21.08
N VAL A 187 -33.77 38.54 -20.86
CA VAL A 187 -33.74 39.59 -21.90
C VAL A 187 -32.30 39.88 -22.32
N ALA A 188 -31.35 39.97 -21.38
CA ALA A 188 -29.94 40.15 -21.72
C ALA A 188 -29.36 38.94 -22.49
N LEU A 189 -29.74 37.70 -22.11
CA LEU A 189 -29.34 36.49 -22.84
C LEU A 189 -29.89 36.48 -24.28
N LEU A 190 -31.17 36.87 -24.46
CA LEU A 190 -31.81 37.02 -25.76
C LEU A 190 -31.07 38.05 -26.63
N GLN A 191 -30.71 39.21 -26.06
CA GLN A 191 -29.94 40.24 -26.77
C GLN A 191 -28.54 39.76 -27.17
N GLY A 192 -27.92 38.93 -26.33
CA GLY A 192 -26.61 38.31 -26.61
C GLY A 192 -26.68 37.07 -27.50
N GLY A 193 -27.83 36.71 -28.06
CA GLY A 193 -28.00 35.53 -28.93
C GLY A 193 -27.79 34.19 -28.22
N ARG A 194 -27.91 34.16 -26.88
CA ARG A 194 -27.76 32.93 -26.07
C ARG A 194 -29.13 32.32 -25.77
N ARG A 195 -29.14 31.04 -25.35
CA ARG A 195 -30.35 30.36 -24.85
C ARG A 195 -30.96 31.20 -23.71
N HIS A 196 -32.25 31.50 -23.83
CA HIS A 196 -33.05 32.19 -22.82
C HIS A 196 -34.32 31.37 -22.49
N GLY A 197 -34.93 31.66 -21.35
CA GLY A 197 -36.17 31.05 -20.86
C GLY A 197 -37.45 31.86 -21.14
N LEU A 198 -37.36 33.02 -21.81
CA LEU A 198 -38.53 33.87 -22.07
C LEU A 198 -39.60 33.14 -22.91
N PRO A 199 -40.90 33.30 -22.59
CA PRO A 199 -42.00 32.82 -23.42
C PRO A 199 -42.00 33.43 -24.83
N PRO A 200 -42.53 32.73 -25.86
CA PRO A 200 -42.57 33.24 -27.23
C PRO A 200 -43.41 34.50 -27.40
N GLU A 201 -44.40 34.73 -26.54
CA GLU A 201 -45.27 35.91 -26.49
C GLU A 201 -44.67 37.09 -25.71
N HIS A 202 -43.48 36.92 -25.13
CA HIS A 202 -42.83 37.98 -24.37
C HIS A 202 -42.48 39.18 -25.27
N PRO A 203 -42.73 40.45 -24.86
CA PRO A 203 -42.50 41.63 -25.69
C PRO A 203 -41.10 41.71 -26.29
N ALA A 204 -40.06 41.39 -25.49
CA ALA A 204 -38.67 41.37 -25.98
C ALA A 204 -38.43 40.31 -27.08
N VAL A 205 -39.09 39.15 -27.01
CA VAL A 205 -38.98 38.08 -28.03
C VAL A 205 -39.73 38.49 -29.29
N LEU A 206 -40.92 39.07 -29.16
CA LEU A 206 -41.70 39.59 -30.28
C LEU A 206 -40.97 40.71 -31.01
N ALA A 207 -40.34 41.64 -30.28
CA ALA A 207 -39.58 42.75 -30.85
C ALA A 207 -38.36 42.30 -31.68
N GLN A 208 -37.76 41.14 -31.37
CA GLN A 208 -36.68 40.58 -32.18
C GLN A 208 -37.16 39.87 -33.44
N ARG A 209 -38.36 39.28 -33.45
CA ARG A 209 -38.92 38.60 -34.65
C ARG A 209 -39.30 39.56 -35.78
N ILE A 210 -39.51 40.84 -35.45
CA ILE A 210 -39.91 41.88 -36.39
C ILE A 210 -38.67 42.54 -37.05
N ARG A 211 -37.46 42.27 -36.55
CA ARG A 211 -36.18 42.66 -37.16
C ARG A 211 -35.61 41.55 -38.02
#